data_AF-A0A828U7N4-F1
#
_entry.id   AF-A0A828U7N4-F1
#
_cell.length_a   1.000
_cell.length_b   1.000
_cell.length_c   1.000
_cell.angle_alpha   90.00
_cell.angle_beta   90.00
_cell.angle_gamma   90.00
#
_symmetry.space_group_name_H-M   'P 1'
#
loop_
_entity.id
_entity.type
_entity.pdbx_description
1 polymer ?
#
loop_
_entity_poly.entity_id
_entity_poly.type
_entity_poly.pdbx_seq_one_letter_code
_entity_poly.pdbx_strand_id
1 'polypeptide(L)'
;MKHKVNDKIKLIRTNIAYLPYSLNKAIDLSNGEFIARMDSDDISHPDRFTKQVDFLKNNPYVDVVGTNAIFIDDKGREINKTKLPEENLDIVKNLPYKCCIVHPSVMFRKKVIASIGGYMFSNYSEDYELWNRLSLAKIKFQNLPEYLFYYRLHEGQSTAKKNLYMVMVNDLVIKMKCFFLTGNINYLFGGIRTIASFIYCKYIK
;
A
#
# COMPACT_ATOMS: atom_id res chain seq x y z
N MET A 1 -10.30 -23.90 19.15
CA MET A 1 -9.15 -23.81 20.07
C MET A 1 -8.67 -22.37 20.16
N LYS A 2 -8.61 -21.80 21.37
CA LYS A 2 -8.04 -20.47 21.63
C LYS A 2 -6.55 -20.67 21.93
N HIS A 3 -5.67 -20.56 20.94
CA HIS A 3 -4.24 -20.43 21.22
C HIS A 3 -4.01 -19.04 21.80
N LYS A 4 -3.63 -18.97 23.08
CA LYS A 4 -3.30 -17.70 23.77
C LYS A 4 -1.86 -17.34 23.39
N VAL A 5 -1.70 -16.79 22.20
CA VAL A 5 -0.40 -16.32 21.68
C VAL A 5 -0.15 -14.94 22.30
N ASN A 6 0.39 -14.81 23.51
CA ASN A 6 0.77 -13.52 24.15
C ASN A 6 -0.38 -12.49 24.38
N ASP A 7 -0.41 -11.80 25.52
CA ASP A 7 -1.41 -10.76 25.80
C ASP A 7 -1.30 -9.55 24.84
N LYS A 8 -0.21 -9.44 24.07
CA LYS A 8 -0.01 -8.42 23.03
C LYS A 8 -0.63 -8.76 21.66
N ILE A 9 -1.09 -9.99 21.43
CA ILE A 9 -1.67 -10.38 20.14
C ILE A 9 -3.15 -10.68 20.30
N LYS A 10 -3.95 -9.99 19.50
CA LYS A 10 -5.41 -10.18 19.44
C LYS A 10 -5.79 -10.74 18.07
N LEU A 11 -6.24 -12.00 18.04
CA LEU A 11 -6.80 -12.59 16.83
C LEU A 11 -8.28 -12.21 16.71
N ILE A 12 -8.64 -11.52 15.62
CA ILE A 12 -10.02 -11.16 15.30
C ILE A 12 -10.43 -11.96 14.07
N ARG A 13 -11.56 -12.67 14.15
CA ARG A 13 -12.15 -13.40 13.02
C ARG A 13 -13.39 -12.68 12.53
N THR A 14 -13.56 -12.65 11.21
CA THR A 14 -14.74 -12.11 10.55
C THR A 14 -15.21 -13.09 9.49
N ASN A 15 -16.51 -13.13 9.28
CA ASN A 15 -17.22 -13.87 8.24
C ASN A 15 -17.37 -13.04 6.95
N ILE A 16 -16.92 -11.78 6.96
CA ILE A 16 -16.86 -10.91 5.78
C ILE A 16 -15.49 -11.07 5.10
N ALA A 17 -15.47 -11.74 3.95
CA ALA A 17 -14.26 -12.07 3.20
C ALA A 17 -13.77 -10.91 2.29
N TYR A 18 -13.62 -9.71 2.87
CA TYR A 18 -13.08 -8.54 2.16
C TYR A 18 -11.87 -7.97 2.92
N LEU A 19 -10.76 -7.79 2.22
CA LEU A 19 -9.53 -7.25 2.78
C LEU A 19 -9.74 -5.81 3.33
N PRO A 20 -10.34 -4.85 2.60
CA PRO A 20 -10.62 -3.51 3.15
C PRO A 20 -11.42 -3.54 4.46
N TYR A 21 -12.42 -4.42 4.54
CA TYR A 21 -13.21 -4.59 5.77
C TYR A 21 -12.33 -5.04 6.94
N SER A 22 -11.48 -6.04 6.71
CA SER A 22 -10.60 -6.58 7.75
C SER A 22 -9.55 -5.55 8.19
N LEU A 23 -9.00 -4.78 7.24
CA LEU A 23 -8.06 -3.69 7.52
C LEU A 23 -8.71 -2.59 8.36
N ASN A 24 -9.89 -2.11 7.98
CA ASN A 24 -10.62 -1.09 8.73
C ASN A 24 -10.97 -1.58 10.14
N LYS A 25 -11.49 -2.81 10.26
CA LYS A 25 -11.81 -3.40 11.56
C LYS A 25 -10.58 -3.54 12.46
N ALA A 26 -9.42 -3.90 11.90
CA ALA A 26 -8.17 -3.95 12.65
C ALA A 26 -7.71 -2.56 13.11
N ILE A 27 -7.81 -1.54 12.25
CA ILE A 27 -7.49 -0.15 12.58
C ILE A 27 -8.39 0.37 13.70
N ASP A 28 -9.70 0.15 13.60
CA ASP A 28 -10.68 0.60 14.59
C ASP A 28 -10.37 0.02 15.97
N LEU A 29 -10.07 -1.28 16.03
CA LEU A 29 -9.76 -2.01 17.26
C LEU A 29 -8.34 -1.78 17.81
N SER A 30 -7.47 -1.12 17.05
CA SER A 30 -6.10 -0.84 17.46
C SER A 30 -6.03 0.39 18.38
N ASN A 31 -5.20 0.34 19.43
CA ASN A 31 -5.05 1.45 20.37
C ASN A 31 -3.79 2.31 20.14
N GLY A 32 -2.94 1.93 19.19
CA GLY A 32 -1.70 2.66 18.89
C GLY A 32 -1.96 3.99 18.18
N GLU A 33 -1.12 4.99 18.48
CA GLU A 33 -1.07 6.24 17.71
C GLU A 33 -0.63 5.96 16.26
N PHE A 34 0.37 5.11 16.10
CA PHE A 34 0.86 4.61 14.82
C PHE A 34 0.32 3.20 14.58
N ILE A 35 -0.09 2.96 13.33
CA ILE A 35 -0.49 1.64 12.85
C ILE A 35 0.56 1.21 11.83
N ALA A 36 1.20 0.08 12.07
CA ALA A 36 2.03 -0.59 11.09
C ALA A 36 1.22 -1.68 10.40
N ARG A 37 1.20 -1.65 9.06
CA ARG A 37 0.54 -2.67 8.24
C ARG A 37 1.55 -3.78 7.91
N MET A 38 1.05 -5.00 7.70
CA MET A 38 1.84 -6.14 7.19
C MET A 38 0.90 -7.21 6.62
N ASP A 39 1.32 -7.89 5.55
CA ASP A 39 0.65 -9.09 5.05
C ASP A 39 1.18 -10.36 5.73
N SER A 40 0.34 -11.40 5.80
CA SER A 40 0.63 -12.62 6.56
C SER A 40 1.71 -13.52 5.95
N ASP A 41 2.06 -13.30 4.70
CA ASP A 41 3.01 -14.05 3.88
C ASP A 41 4.39 -13.36 3.76
N ASP A 42 4.50 -12.12 4.23
CA ASP A 42 5.71 -11.31 4.16
C ASP A 42 6.62 -11.43 5.40
N ILE A 43 7.81 -10.80 5.35
CA ILE A 43 8.74 -10.72 6.49
C ILE A 43 9.09 -9.25 6.78
N SER A 44 8.96 -8.85 8.05
CA SER A 44 9.39 -7.55 8.54
C SER A 44 10.86 -7.61 8.98
N HIS A 45 11.68 -6.64 8.56
CA HIS A 45 13.01 -6.47 9.15
C HIS A 45 12.88 -6.16 10.65
N PRO A 46 13.76 -6.69 11.52
CA PRO A 46 13.69 -6.46 12.97
C PRO A 46 13.65 -4.98 13.37
N ASP A 47 14.41 -4.15 12.65
CA ASP A 47 14.51 -2.71 12.94
C ASP A 47 13.38 -1.86 12.33
N ARG A 48 12.45 -2.45 11.56
CA ARG A 48 11.43 -1.70 10.81
C ARG A 48 10.64 -0.76 11.72
N PHE A 49 10.10 -1.30 12.81
CA PHE A 49 9.23 -0.52 13.68
C PHE A 49 9.97 0.58 14.43
N THR A 50 11.17 0.30 14.96
CA THR A 50 11.99 1.30 15.63
C THR A 50 12.27 2.47 14.69
N LYS A 51 12.77 2.19 13.48
CA LYS A 51 13.09 3.23 12.48
C LYS A 51 11.87 4.04 12.05
N GLN A 52 10.73 3.40 11.77
CA GLN A 52 9.52 4.11 11.35
C GLN A 52 8.89 4.94 12.48
N VAL A 53 8.87 4.42 13.71
CA VAL A 53 8.37 5.16 14.88
C VAL A 53 9.23 6.38 15.16
N ASP A 54 10.55 6.21 15.20
CA ASP A 54 11.49 7.31 15.46
C ASP A 54 11.38 8.38 14.36
N PHE A 55 11.25 7.94 13.10
CA PHE A 55 11.02 8.84 11.99
C PHE A 55 9.73 9.65 12.13
N LEU A 56 8.59 9.01 12.40
CA LEU A 56 7.31 9.71 12.56
C LEU A 56 7.27 10.62 13.78
N LYS A 57 7.98 10.27 14.86
CA LYS A 57 8.12 11.15 16.04
C LYS A 57 8.92 12.41 15.72
N ASN A 58 10.01 12.26 14.99
CA ASN A 58 10.89 13.38 14.62
C ASN A 58 10.35 14.21 13.44
N ASN A 59 9.40 13.69 12.68
CA ASN A 59 8.78 14.36 11.54
C ASN A 59 7.26 14.47 11.72
N PRO A 60 6.77 15.38 12.59
CA PRO A 60 5.34 15.52 12.90
C PRO A 60 4.47 15.92 11.69
N TYR A 61 5.09 16.46 10.63
CA TYR A 61 4.44 16.82 9.38
C TYR A 61 4.25 15.65 8.41
N VAL A 62 4.81 14.46 8.71
CA VAL A 62 4.62 13.24 7.93
C VAL A 62 3.54 12.39 8.57
N ASP A 63 2.66 11.86 7.72
CA ASP A 63 1.47 11.11 8.13
C ASP A 63 1.58 9.61 7.83
N VAL A 64 2.23 9.28 6.71
CA VAL A 64 2.43 7.91 6.21
C VAL A 64 3.90 7.74 5.84
N VAL A 65 4.54 6.73 6.41
CA VAL A 65 5.92 6.35 6.08
C VAL A 65 5.97 4.91 5.56
N GLY A 66 6.51 4.71 4.35
CA GLY A 66 6.84 3.40 3.80
C GLY A 66 8.34 3.10 3.89
N THR A 67 8.77 1.97 3.34
CA THR A 67 10.20 1.62 3.22
C THR A 67 10.45 1.01 1.85
N ASN A 68 11.71 0.99 1.41
CA ASN A 68 12.06 0.08 0.32
C ASN A 68 11.84 -1.38 0.74
N ALA A 69 11.63 -2.25 -0.24
CA ALA A 69 11.38 -3.67 -0.05
C ALA A 69 12.29 -4.53 -0.94
N ILE A 70 12.60 -5.72 -0.42
CA ILE A 70 13.27 -6.80 -1.15
C ILE A 70 12.18 -7.80 -1.56
N PHE A 71 12.03 -8.04 -2.86
CA PHE A 71 11.17 -9.10 -3.35
C PHE A 71 11.85 -10.45 -3.15
N ILE A 72 11.14 -11.40 -2.54
CA ILE A 72 11.64 -12.75 -2.25
C ILE A 72 10.72 -13.82 -2.85
N ASP A 73 11.27 -14.98 -3.17
CA ASP A 73 10.48 -16.16 -3.57
C ASP A 73 9.92 -16.93 -2.37
N ASP A 74 9.18 -18.01 -2.61
CA ASP A 74 8.64 -18.89 -1.57
C ASP A 74 9.72 -19.51 -0.65
N LYS A 75 10.98 -19.58 -1.11
CA LYS A 75 12.12 -20.07 -0.33
C LYS A 75 12.87 -18.94 0.39
N GLY A 76 12.39 -17.70 0.31
CA GLY A 76 13.03 -16.54 0.91
C GLY A 76 14.26 -16.03 0.16
N ARG A 77 14.50 -16.50 -1.08
CA ARG A 77 15.62 -16.04 -1.90
C ARG A 77 15.26 -14.70 -2.54
N GLU A 78 16.19 -13.77 -2.51
CA GLU A 78 16.03 -12.46 -3.14
C GLU A 78 15.87 -12.59 -4.67
N ILE A 79 14.85 -11.91 -5.20
CA ILE A 79 14.55 -11.82 -6.63
C ILE A 79 14.92 -10.42 -7.14
N ASN A 80 14.52 -9.37 -6.44
CA ASN A 80 14.71 -7.98 -6.86
C ASN A 80 14.52 -7.01 -5.68
N LYS A 81 14.81 -5.73 -5.89
CA LYS A 81 14.69 -4.65 -4.91
C LYS A 81 13.89 -3.49 -5.48
N THR A 82 13.10 -2.83 -4.64
CA THR A 82 12.47 -1.56 -5.01
C THR A 82 13.48 -0.42 -4.96
N LYS A 83 13.27 0.60 -5.77
CA LYS A 83 13.87 1.93 -5.58
C LYS A 83 12.75 2.96 -5.62
N LEU A 84 12.16 3.22 -4.47
CA LEU A 84 10.99 4.08 -4.33
C LEU A 84 11.40 5.56 -4.21
N PRO A 85 10.57 6.51 -4.67
CA PRO A 85 10.74 7.92 -4.34
C PRO A 85 10.61 8.12 -2.83
N GLU A 86 11.55 8.83 -2.23
CA GLU A 86 11.62 9.03 -0.78
C GLU A 86 10.76 10.21 -0.32
N GLU A 87 10.77 11.30 -1.10
CA GLU A 87 10.13 12.56 -0.72
C GLU A 87 8.66 12.66 -1.12
N ASN A 88 7.88 13.37 -0.31
CA ASN A 88 6.44 13.58 -0.54
C ASN A 88 6.13 14.07 -1.96
N LEU A 89 6.89 15.07 -2.44
CA LEU A 89 6.66 15.65 -3.75
C LEU A 89 6.86 14.63 -4.87
N ASP A 90 7.88 13.77 -4.74
CA ASP A 90 8.18 12.77 -5.75
C ASP A 90 7.19 11.61 -5.70
N ILE A 91 6.76 11.20 -4.51
CA ILE A 91 5.67 10.23 -4.33
C ILE A 91 4.40 10.75 -5.01
N VAL A 92 3.96 11.97 -4.70
CA VAL A 92 2.75 12.58 -5.25
C VAL A 92 2.84 12.74 -6.77
N LYS A 93 4.01 13.10 -7.33
CA LYS A 93 4.23 13.17 -8.78
C LYS A 93 4.17 11.80 -9.47
N ASN A 94 4.53 10.73 -8.77
CA ASN A 94 4.51 9.37 -9.31
C ASN A 94 3.14 8.71 -9.22
N LEU A 95 2.32 9.07 -8.22
CA LEU A 95 0.99 8.48 -8.01
C LEU A 95 0.09 8.47 -9.25
N PRO A 96 0.04 9.49 -10.13
CA PRO A 96 -0.75 9.41 -11.36
C PRO A 96 -0.37 8.23 -12.28
N TYR A 97 0.88 7.77 -12.23
CA TYR A 97 1.42 6.79 -13.15
C TYR A 97 1.54 5.39 -12.54
N LYS A 98 1.90 5.29 -11.27
CA LYS A 98 2.16 4.01 -10.57
C LYS A 98 1.99 4.13 -9.06
N CYS A 99 1.61 3.02 -8.42
CA CYS A 99 1.75 2.89 -6.98
C CYS A 99 3.25 2.85 -6.62
N CYS A 100 3.70 3.80 -5.80
CA CYS A 100 5.10 3.95 -5.39
C CYS A 100 5.27 3.88 -3.87
N ILE A 101 4.33 3.22 -3.21
CA ILE A 101 4.30 2.97 -1.77
C ILE A 101 4.04 1.47 -1.62
N VAL A 102 4.96 0.74 -0.99
CA VAL A 102 4.77 -0.70 -0.75
C VAL A 102 3.81 -0.88 0.41
N HIS A 103 2.56 -1.23 0.11
CA HIS A 103 1.48 -1.29 1.10
C HIS A 103 1.84 -2.08 2.38
N PRO A 104 2.42 -3.29 2.35
CA PRO A 104 2.75 -4.01 3.59
C PRO A 104 3.95 -3.44 4.36
N SER A 105 4.67 -2.47 3.79
CA SER A 105 5.77 -1.79 4.48
C SER A 105 5.31 -0.60 5.33
N VAL A 106 4.10 -0.09 5.14
CA VAL A 106 3.73 1.23 5.68
C VAL A 106 3.49 1.24 7.19
N MET A 107 3.85 2.36 7.80
CA MET A 107 3.36 2.80 9.10
C MET A 107 2.71 4.17 8.94
N PHE A 108 1.56 4.39 9.56
CA PHE A 108 0.84 5.66 9.46
C PHE A 108 0.21 6.08 10.78
N ARG A 109 -0.08 7.39 10.90
CA ARG A 109 -0.86 7.93 12.02
C ARG A 109 -2.31 7.45 11.92
N LYS A 110 -2.82 6.78 12.96
CA LYS A 110 -4.19 6.24 13.00
C LYS A 110 -5.23 7.32 12.63
N LYS A 111 -5.07 8.53 13.18
CA LYS A 111 -6.00 9.66 12.97
C LYS A 111 -6.18 10.04 11.50
N VAL A 112 -5.14 9.87 10.67
CA VAL A 112 -5.13 10.28 9.27
C VAL A 112 -5.95 9.33 8.42
N ILE A 113 -5.84 8.02 8.67
CA ILE A 113 -6.66 7.03 7.97
C ILE A 113 -8.12 7.11 8.41
N ALA A 114 -8.36 7.40 9.70
CA ALA A 114 -9.70 7.62 10.21
C ALA A 114 -10.37 8.87 9.59
N SER A 115 -9.65 9.98 9.43
CA SER A 115 -10.22 11.24 8.91
C SER A 115 -10.70 11.17 7.46
N ILE A 116 -10.26 10.15 6.71
CA ILE A 116 -10.65 9.92 5.32
C ILE A 116 -11.61 8.73 5.16
N GLY A 117 -12.01 8.07 6.26
CA GLY A 117 -12.96 6.96 6.25
C GLY A 117 -12.35 5.58 6.00
N GLY A 118 -11.03 5.41 6.21
CA GLY A 118 -10.36 4.12 6.06
C GLY A 118 -10.14 3.67 4.62
N TYR A 119 -9.94 2.37 4.45
CA TYR A 119 -9.89 1.67 3.16
C TYR A 119 -11.29 1.59 2.54
N MET A 120 -11.40 1.95 1.26
CA MET A 120 -12.67 1.80 0.53
C MET A 120 -12.83 0.38 0.00
N PHE A 121 -14.08 -0.02 -0.25
CA PHE A 121 -14.39 -1.33 -0.83
C PHE A 121 -13.95 -1.38 -2.28
N SER A 122 -12.75 -1.92 -2.51
CA SER A 122 -12.29 -2.37 -3.82
C SER A 122 -11.80 -3.81 -3.70
N ASN A 123 -12.07 -4.63 -4.72
CA ASN A 123 -11.58 -6.01 -4.78
C ASN A 123 -10.07 -6.07 -5.10
N TYR A 124 -9.53 -4.98 -5.66
CA TYR A 124 -8.12 -4.83 -6.05
C TYR A 124 -7.71 -3.37 -5.92
N SER A 125 -6.42 -3.10 -5.70
CA SER A 125 -5.87 -1.74 -5.68
C SER A 125 -6.47 -0.85 -4.57
N GLU A 126 -6.93 -1.43 -3.46
CA GLU A 126 -7.45 -0.70 -2.31
C GLU A 126 -6.42 0.23 -1.67
N ASP A 127 -5.15 -0.16 -1.74
CA ASP A 127 -4.01 0.62 -1.30
C ASP A 127 -3.75 1.81 -2.24
N TYR A 128 -3.75 1.57 -3.54
CA TYR A 128 -3.55 2.61 -4.54
C TYR A 128 -4.70 3.63 -4.55
N GLU A 129 -5.94 3.18 -4.33
CA GLU A 129 -7.08 4.08 -4.08
C GLU A 129 -6.81 4.97 -2.86
N LEU A 130 -6.40 4.35 -1.75
CA LEU A 130 -6.13 5.03 -0.49
C LEU A 130 -5.02 6.08 -0.65
N TRP A 131 -3.90 5.73 -1.29
CA TRP A 131 -2.77 6.67 -1.50
C TRP A 131 -3.18 7.87 -2.34
N ASN A 132 -3.96 7.66 -3.40
CA ASN A 132 -4.47 8.75 -4.21
C ASN A 132 -5.42 9.64 -3.41
N ARG A 133 -6.37 9.06 -2.67
CA ARG A 133 -7.32 9.83 -1.86
C ARG A 133 -6.63 10.64 -0.75
N LEU A 134 -5.62 10.06 -0.09
CA LEU A 134 -4.79 10.76 0.90
C LEU A 134 -4.00 11.91 0.25
N SER A 135 -3.42 11.68 -0.93
CA SER A 135 -2.71 12.70 -1.70
C SER A 135 -3.62 13.89 -2.06
N LEU A 136 -4.86 13.62 -2.49
CA LEU A 136 -5.86 14.67 -2.76
C LEU A 136 -6.23 15.45 -1.50
N ALA A 137 -6.24 14.80 -0.34
CA ALA A 137 -6.43 15.44 0.97
C ALA A 137 -5.17 16.15 1.51
N LYS A 138 -4.11 16.25 0.70
CA LYS A 138 -2.81 16.89 1.03
C LYS A 138 -2.05 16.24 2.19
N ILE A 139 -2.39 14.99 2.53
CA ILE A 139 -1.67 14.16 3.49
C ILE A 139 -0.25 13.88 2.99
N LYS A 140 0.70 13.80 3.92
CA LYS A 140 2.13 13.72 3.60
C LYS A 140 2.69 12.31 3.71
N PHE A 141 3.43 11.92 2.67
CA PHE A 141 4.09 10.62 2.54
C PHE A 141 5.61 10.81 2.55
N GLN A 142 6.33 9.87 3.14
CA GLN A 142 7.73 9.64 2.82
C GLN A 142 8.02 8.13 2.75
N ASN A 143 9.07 7.73 2.03
CA ASN A 143 9.61 6.37 2.11
C ASN A 143 11.01 6.43 2.69
N LEU A 144 11.31 5.54 3.65
CA LEU A 144 12.67 5.37 4.13
C LEU A 144 13.54 4.72 3.03
N PRO A 145 14.81 5.17 2.86
CA PRO A 145 15.71 4.60 1.86
C PRO A 145 16.06 3.14 2.16
N GLU A 146 15.97 2.69 3.41
CA GLU A 146 16.36 1.35 3.82
C GLU A 146 15.37 0.25 3.38
N TYR A 147 15.95 -0.93 3.11
CA TYR A 147 15.23 -2.16 2.79
C TYR A 147 14.75 -2.86 4.07
N LEU A 148 13.65 -2.38 4.65
CA LEU A 148 13.14 -2.86 5.94
C LEU A 148 11.97 -3.85 5.81
N PHE A 149 11.72 -4.31 4.59
CA PHE A 149 10.59 -5.19 4.30
C PHE A 149 10.95 -6.22 3.23
N TYR A 150 10.54 -7.47 3.43
CA TYR A 150 10.70 -8.54 2.44
C TYR A 150 9.32 -8.97 1.94
N TYR A 151 9.05 -8.68 0.68
CA TYR A 151 7.76 -8.90 0.04
C TYR A 151 7.79 -10.23 -0.73
N ARG A 152 6.90 -11.17 -0.40
CA ARG A 152 6.88 -12.49 -1.02
C ARG A 152 6.15 -12.48 -2.35
N LEU A 153 6.77 -13.05 -3.37
CA LEU A 153 6.17 -13.27 -4.67
C LEU A 153 5.72 -14.73 -4.84
N HIS A 154 4.42 -14.95 -5.01
CA HIS A 154 3.81 -16.27 -5.19
C HIS A 154 2.53 -16.22 -6.06
N GLU A 155 2.11 -17.35 -6.62
CA GLU A 155 0.98 -17.40 -7.58
C GLU A 155 -0.40 -17.08 -6.97
N GLY A 156 -0.50 -17.11 -5.64
CA GLY A 156 -1.71 -16.83 -4.89
C GLY A 156 -1.97 -15.34 -4.66
N GLN A 157 -0.98 -14.48 -4.85
CA GLN A 157 -1.08 -13.06 -4.49
C GLN A 157 -2.09 -12.31 -5.36
N SER A 158 -2.68 -11.24 -4.82
CA SER A 158 -3.67 -10.42 -5.52
C SER A 158 -3.16 -9.81 -6.83
N THR A 159 -1.84 -9.60 -6.94
CA THR A 159 -1.16 -9.05 -8.13
C THR A 159 -0.60 -10.12 -9.07
N ALA A 160 -0.90 -11.41 -8.83
CA ALA A 160 -0.50 -12.49 -9.73
C ALA A 160 -1.05 -12.27 -11.14
N LYS A 161 -0.37 -12.84 -12.17
CA LYS A 161 -0.72 -12.66 -13.59
C LYS A 161 -2.21 -12.87 -13.89
N LYS A 162 -2.84 -13.85 -13.24
CA LYS A 162 -4.28 -14.15 -13.40
C LYS A 162 -5.21 -12.99 -13.03
N ASN A 163 -4.79 -12.13 -12.10
CA ASN A 163 -5.56 -11.01 -11.59
C ASN A 163 -5.14 -9.66 -12.20
N LEU A 164 -4.06 -9.64 -12.99
CA LEU A 164 -3.47 -8.42 -13.53
C LEU A 164 -4.49 -7.56 -14.29
N TYR A 165 -5.40 -8.19 -15.03
CA TYR A 165 -6.48 -7.49 -15.72
C TYR A 165 -7.34 -6.66 -14.77
N MET A 166 -7.80 -7.27 -13.67
CA MET A 166 -8.65 -6.59 -12.69
C MET A 166 -7.89 -5.46 -11.98
N VAL A 167 -6.61 -5.68 -11.65
CA VAL A 167 -5.75 -4.62 -11.07
C VAL A 167 -5.66 -3.44 -12.03
N MET A 168 -5.38 -3.68 -13.32
CA MET A 168 -5.25 -2.60 -14.32
C MET A 168 -6.55 -1.83 -14.55
N VAL A 169 -7.69 -2.51 -14.56
CA VAL A 169 -9.01 -1.86 -14.67
C VAL A 169 -9.27 -0.97 -13.45
N ASN A 170 -9.01 -1.46 -12.24
CA ASN A 170 -9.20 -0.67 -11.02
C ASN A 170 -8.25 0.54 -10.98
N ASP A 171 -6.98 0.35 -11.35
CA ASP A 171 -6.02 1.45 -11.46
C ASP A 171 -6.47 2.50 -12.47
N LEU A 172 -7.02 2.10 -13.62
CA LEU A 172 -7.58 3.02 -14.61
C LEU A 172 -8.76 3.80 -14.04
N VAL A 173 -9.69 3.12 -13.34
CA VAL A 173 -10.84 3.78 -12.69
C VAL A 173 -10.38 4.79 -11.65
N ILE A 174 -9.41 4.44 -10.80
CA ILE A 174 -8.83 5.34 -9.79
C ILE A 174 -8.20 6.57 -10.47
N LYS A 175 -7.43 6.36 -11.54
CA LYS A 175 -6.80 7.45 -12.30
C LYS A 175 -7.84 8.37 -12.95
N MET A 176 -8.86 7.81 -13.60
CA MET A 176 -9.93 8.60 -14.20
C MET A 176 -10.73 9.37 -13.14
N LYS A 177 -11.07 8.75 -12.00
CA LYS A 177 -11.68 9.43 -10.85
C LYS A 177 -10.84 10.63 -10.41
N CYS A 178 -9.53 10.46 -10.24
CA CYS A 178 -8.64 11.55 -9.86
C CYS A 178 -8.56 12.65 -10.93
N PHE A 179 -8.50 12.28 -12.21
CA PHE A 179 -8.54 13.24 -13.32
C PHE A 179 -9.83 14.09 -13.29
N PHE A 180 -11.01 13.47 -13.17
CA PHE A 180 -12.28 14.20 -13.15
C PHE A 180 -12.45 15.05 -11.88
N LEU A 181 -11.92 14.62 -10.74
CA LEU A 181 -11.99 15.39 -9.50
C LEU A 181 -11.05 16.61 -9.47
N THR A 182 -9.91 16.56 -10.16
CA THR A 182 -8.87 17.59 -10.02
C THR A 182 -8.49 18.31 -11.31
N GLY A 183 -8.91 17.82 -12.47
CA GLY A 183 -8.42 18.30 -13.77
C GLY A 183 -6.93 18.04 -14.04
N ASN A 184 -6.26 17.23 -13.22
CA ASN A 184 -4.81 17.01 -13.34
C ASN A 184 -4.51 16.03 -14.48
N ILE A 185 -4.01 16.57 -15.60
CA ILE A 185 -3.76 15.82 -16.83
C ILE A 185 -2.75 14.66 -16.68
N ASN A 186 -1.91 14.68 -15.65
CA ASN A 186 -1.00 13.55 -15.38
C ASN A 186 -1.77 12.26 -15.08
N TYR A 187 -2.96 12.35 -14.47
CA TYR A 187 -3.81 11.18 -14.26
C TYR A 187 -4.40 10.64 -15.58
N LEU A 188 -4.74 11.53 -16.52
CA LEU A 188 -5.15 11.13 -17.86
C LEU A 188 -4.02 10.40 -18.60
N PHE A 189 -2.81 10.95 -18.58
CA PHE A 189 -1.63 10.30 -19.17
C PHE A 189 -1.30 8.97 -18.47
N GLY A 190 -1.44 8.90 -17.15
CA GLY A 190 -1.33 7.66 -16.40
C GLY A 190 -2.36 6.61 -16.80
N GLY A 191 -3.59 7.04 -17.10
CA GLY A 191 -4.65 6.18 -17.63
C GLY A 191 -4.29 5.62 -19.01
N ILE A 192 -3.87 6.48 -19.94
CA ILE A 192 -3.40 6.09 -21.28
C ILE A 192 -2.24 5.08 -21.19
N ARG A 193 -1.26 5.32 -20.32
CA ARG A 193 -0.16 4.39 -20.06
C ARG A 193 -0.65 3.02 -19.58
N THR A 194 -1.67 2.99 -18.74
CA THR A 194 -2.27 1.75 -18.22
C THR A 194 -2.90 0.95 -19.36
N ILE A 195 -3.65 1.61 -20.23
CA ILE A 195 -4.26 1.00 -21.43
C ILE A 195 -3.17 0.47 -22.37
N ALA A 196 -2.13 1.26 -22.65
CA ALA A 196 -1.02 0.83 -23.50
C ALA A 196 -0.30 -0.40 -22.93
N SER A 197 -0.06 -0.43 -21.62
CA SER A 197 0.53 -1.57 -20.94
C SER A 197 -0.37 -2.81 -21.03
N PHE A 198 -1.69 -2.63 -20.96
CA PHE A 198 -2.65 -3.72 -21.06
C PHE A 198 -2.63 -4.34 -22.47
N ILE A 199 -2.66 -3.51 -23.50
CA ILE A 199 -2.57 -3.95 -24.91
C ILE A 199 -1.26 -4.71 -25.12
N TYR A 200 -0.15 -4.18 -24.63
CA TYR A 200 1.15 -4.83 -24.74
C TYR A 200 1.18 -6.20 -24.07
N CYS A 201 0.72 -6.30 -22.82
CA CYS A 201 0.68 -7.56 -22.08
C CYS A 201 -0.28 -8.60 -22.68
N LYS A 202 -1.35 -8.17 -23.35
CA LYS A 202 -2.37 -9.08 -23.89
C LYS A 202 -2.11 -9.54 -25.33
N TYR A 203 -1.44 -8.73 -26.15
CA TYR A 203 -1.36 -8.96 -27.60
C TYR A 203 0.05 -8.97 -28.18
N ILE A 204 1.06 -8.48 -27.45
CA ILE A 204 2.42 -8.28 -27.98
C ILE A 204 3.45 -9.20 -27.30
N LYS A 205 3.06 -9.91 -26.25
CA LYS A 205 3.89 -10.89 -25.52
C LYS A 205 3.42 -12.32 -25.71
#